data_AF-A0A950BNL1-F1
#
_entry.id   AF-A0A950BNL1-F1
#
_cell.length_a   1.000
_cell.length_b   1.000
_cell.length_c   1.000
_cell.angle_alpha   90.00
_cell.angle_beta   90.00
_cell.angle_gamma   90.00
#
_symmetry.space_group_name_H-M   'P 1'
#
loop_
_entity.id
_entity.type
_entity.pdbx_description
1 polymer ?
#
loop_
_entity_poly.entity_id
_entity_poly.type
_entity_poly.pdbx_seq_one_letter_code
_entity_poly.pdbx_strand_id
1 'polypeptide(L)'
;MPTKDRIIDTLGEAGLLLPEAINRGLADNDRAKYWLSLLQMAKAHADAPDSEFSDLRRERIAADIADARFDRVVEGSTRAAPDRYHIPEAR
;
A
#
# COMPACT_ATOMS: atom_id res chain seq x y z
N MET A 1 -50.84 -3.12 -7.58
CA MET A 1 -49.70 -3.19 -8.53
C MET A 1 -48.43 -2.80 -7.78
N PRO A 2 -47.56 -3.76 -7.38
CA PRO A 2 -46.28 -3.45 -6.75
C PRO A 2 -45.21 -3.44 -7.84
N THR A 3 -44.97 -2.28 -8.45
CA THR A 3 -43.92 -2.11 -9.47
C THR A 3 -42.65 -1.52 -8.84
N LYS A 4 -42.74 -0.90 -7.65
CA LYS A 4 -41.62 -0.26 -6.95
C LYS A 4 -40.72 -1.25 -6.19
N ASP A 5 -41.28 -2.37 -5.71
CA ASP A 5 -40.50 -3.34 -4.92
C ASP A 5 -39.54 -4.16 -5.79
N ARG A 6 -39.90 -4.42 -7.05
CA ARG A 6 -39.04 -5.17 -8.00
C ARG A 6 -37.84 -4.38 -8.51
N ILE A 7 -37.87 -3.05 -8.48
CA ILE A 7 -36.73 -2.22 -8.91
C ILE A 7 -35.67 -2.17 -7.80
N ILE A 8 -36.07 -2.22 -6.53
CA ILE A 8 -35.14 -2.29 -5.40
C ILE A 8 -34.42 -3.63 -5.35
N ASP A 9 -35.09 -4.73 -5.69
CA ASP A 9 -34.49 -6.07 -5.63
C ASP A 9 -33.33 -6.24 -6.63
N THR A 10 -33.48 -5.70 -7.85
CA THR A 10 -32.43 -5.83 -8.90
C THR A 10 -31.36 -4.73 -8.82
N LEU A 11 -31.70 -3.54 -8.31
CA LEU A 11 -30.74 -2.44 -8.13
C LEU A 11 -30.02 -2.51 -6.78
N GLY A 12 -30.61 -3.18 -5.78
CA GLY A 12 -30.06 -3.34 -4.44
C GLY A 12 -28.82 -4.22 -4.41
N GLU A 13 -28.79 -5.31 -5.17
CA GLU A 13 -27.61 -6.18 -5.25
C GLU A 13 -26.49 -5.53 -6.08
N ALA A 14 -26.77 -5.06 -7.30
CA ALA A 14 -25.74 -4.42 -8.14
C ALA A 14 -25.25 -3.07 -7.59
N GLY A 15 -26.14 -2.32 -6.93
CA GLY A 15 -25.84 -1.05 -6.28
C GLY A 15 -25.06 -1.19 -4.97
N LEU A 16 -25.09 -2.36 -4.30
CA LEU A 16 -24.21 -2.68 -3.18
C LEU A 16 -22.81 -3.12 -3.63
N LEU A 17 -22.73 -3.84 -4.75
CA LEU A 17 -21.46 -4.38 -5.25
C LEU A 17 -20.49 -3.29 -5.73
N LEU A 18 -21.01 -2.17 -6.27
CA LEU A 18 -20.17 -1.09 -6.77
C LEU A 18 -19.42 -0.35 -5.64
N PRO A 19 -20.06 0.11 -4.54
CA PRO A 19 -19.35 0.63 -3.37
C PRO A 19 -18.31 -0.33 -2.81
N GLU A 20 -18.63 -1.62 -2.72
CA GLU A 20 -17.67 -2.62 -2.24
C GLU A 20 -16.45 -2.75 -3.17
N ALA A 21 -16.68 -2.79 -4.49
CA ALA A 21 -15.61 -2.82 -5.48
C ALA A 21 -14.72 -1.57 -5.43
N ILE A 22 -15.31 -0.39 -5.25
CA ILE A 22 -14.57 0.87 -5.07
C ILE A 22 -13.70 0.79 -3.81
N ASN A 23 -14.26 0.36 -2.68
CA ASN A 23 -13.52 0.25 -1.43
C ASN A 23 -12.35 -0.74 -1.54
N ARG A 24 -12.54 -1.88 -2.21
CA ARG A 24 -11.45 -2.83 -2.50
C ARG A 24 -10.37 -2.19 -3.36
N GLY A 25 -10.75 -1.48 -4.42
CA GLY A 25 -9.81 -0.79 -5.31
C GLY A 25 -9.01 0.30 -4.58
N LEU A 26 -9.63 1.03 -3.65
CA LEU A 26 -8.93 2.00 -2.80
C LEU A 26 -7.94 1.33 -1.86
N ALA A 27 -8.33 0.22 -1.22
CA ALA A 27 -7.43 -0.54 -0.35
C ALA A 27 -6.24 -1.13 -1.14
N ASP A 28 -6.47 -1.65 -2.35
CA ASP A 28 -5.41 -2.09 -3.26
C ASP A 28 -4.48 -0.94 -3.65
N ASN A 29 -5.05 0.24 -3.91
CA ASN A 29 -4.29 1.43 -4.25
C ASN A 29 -3.42 1.91 -3.08
N ASP A 30 -3.91 1.86 -1.85
CA ASP A 30 -3.16 2.25 -0.65
C ASP A 30 -2.00 1.28 -0.39
N ARG A 31 -2.18 -0.03 -0.62
CA ARG A 31 -1.07 -1.00 -0.64
C ARG A 31 -0.03 -0.68 -1.70
N ALA A 32 -0.45 -0.39 -2.93
CA ALA A 32 0.48 -0.04 -4.01
C ALA A 32 1.27 1.24 -3.71
N LYS A 33 0.61 2.26 -3.17
CA LYS A 33 1.25 3.50 -2.70
C LYS A 33 2.29 3.21 -1.63
N TYR A 34 1.94 2.40 -0.63
CA TYR A 34 2.88 2.02 0.42
C TYR A 34 4.15 1.37 -0.15
N TRP A 35 4.02 0.39 -1.04
CA TRP A 35 5.19 -0.28 -1.63
C TRP A 35 6.07 0.67 -2.44
N LEU A 36 5.46 1.55 -3.23
CA LEU A 36 6.18 2.54 -4.00
C LEU A 36 6.95 3.50 -3.07
N SER A 37 6.30 4.00 -2.02
CA SER A 37 6.93 4.85 -1.01
C SER A 37 8.06 4.13 -0.29
N LEU A 38 7.88 2.86 0.09
CA LEU A 38 8.91 2.07 0.75
C LEU A 38 10.17 1.94 -0.11
N LEU A 39 10.02 1.65 -1.41
CA LEU A 39 11.14 1.58 -2.34
C LEU A 39 11.82 2.93 -2.56
N GLN A 40 11.05 4.01 -2.65
CA GLN A 40 11.59 5.37 -2.79
C GLN A 40 12.42 5.77 -1.56
N MET A 41 11.91 5.53 -0.35
CA MET A 41 12.62 5.83 0.89
C MET A 41 13.83 4.92 1.09
N ALA A 42 13.72 3.62 0.80
CA ALA A 42 14.83 2.68 0.82
C ALA A 42 15.98 3.14 -0.08
N LYS A 43 15.66 3.55 -1.32
CA LYS A 43 16.65 4.11 -2.25
C LYS A 43 17.27 5.40 -1.72
N ALA A 44 16.44 6.34 -1.24
CA ALA A 44 16.90 7.62 -0.73
C ALA A 44 17.85 7.45 0.46
N HIS A 45 17.51 6.58 1.41
CA HIS A 45 18.37 6.24 2.54
C HIS A 45 19.66 5.57 2.08
N ALA A 46 19.59 4.59 1.17
CA ALA A 46 20.77 3.93 0.64
C ALA A 46 21.74 4.87 -0.09
N ASP A 47 21.23 5.93 -0.73
CA ASP A 47 22.05 6.98 -1.36
C ASP A 47 22.65 7.97 -0.36
N ALA A 48 21.97 8.22 0.78
CA ALA A 48 22.41 9.15 1.81
C ALA A 48 22.11 8.61 3.24
N PRO A 49 22.89 7.63 3.74
CA PRO A 49 22.56 6.89 4.97
C PRO A 49 22.50 7.76 6.23
N ASP A 50 23.24 8.86 6.27
CA ASP A 50 23.29 9.78 7.42
C ASP A 50 22.10 10.76 7.47
N SER A 51 21.21 10.73 6.47
CA SER A 51 20.03 11.60 6.42
C SER A 51 18.89 11.03 7.27
N GLU A 52 18.08 11.91 7.85
CA GLU A 52 16.83 11.51 8.51
C GLU A 52 15.93 10.76 7.53
N PHE A 53 15.27 9.70 8.02
CA PHE A 53 14.36 8.87 7.25
C PHE A 53 13.10 8.53 8.05
N SER A 54 12.04 8.17 7.34
CA SER A 54 10.80 7.63 7.92
C SER A 54 10.80 6.11 7.85
N ASP A 55 10.34 5.45 8.92
CA ASP A 55 10.13 3.99 8.96
C ASP A 55 8.83 3.54 8.26
N LEU A 56 8.00 4.52 7.82
CA LEU A 56 6.71 4.31 7.15
C LEU A 56 5.72 3.43 7.94
N ARG A 57 5.87 3.32 9.25
CA ARG A 57 5.00 2.46 10.08
C ARG A 57 3.54 2.88 9.98
N ARG A 58 3.26 4.18 9.98
CA ARG A 58 1.89 4.71 9.92
C ARG A 58 1.23 4.36 8.60
N GLU A 59 1.97 4.51 7.52
CA GLU A 59 1.57 4.20 6.15
C GLU A 59 1.34 2.70 5.97
N ARG A 60 2.19 1.86 6.56
CA ARG A 60 2.02 0.40 6.57
C ARG A 60 0.70 -0.01 7.20
N ILE A 61 0.41 0.55 8.39
CA ILE A 61 -0.83 0.27 9.13
C ILE A 61 -2.05 0.78 8.34
N ALA A 62 -1.96 1.97 7.74
CA ALA A 62 -3.03 2.53 6.92
C ALA A 62 -3.31 1.69 5.65
N ALA A 63 -2.29 1.06 5.08
CA ALA A 63 -2.38 0.16 3.94
C ALA A 63 -2.79 -1.29 4.33
N ASP A 64 -3.11 -1.55 5.59
CA ASP A 64 -3.50 -2.87 6.11
C ASP A 64 -2.45 -3.97 5.87
N ILE A 65 -1.16 -3.61 5.94
CA ILE A 65 -0.04 -4.54 5.80
C ILE A 65 0.41 -4.99 7.20
N ALA A 66 0.14 -6.24 7.56
CA ALA A 66 0.38 -6.74 8.91
C ALA A 66 1.87 -6.92 9.27
N ASP A 67 2.74 -7.13 8.28
CA ASP A 67 4.12 -7.52 8.52
C ASP A 67 4.99 -6.35 8.97
N ALA A 68 5.29 -6.30 10.28
CA ALA A 68 6.10 -5.24 10.88
C ALA A 68 7.58 -5.26 10.47
N ARG A 69 8.06 -6.30 9.77
CA ARG A 69 9.45 -6.33 9.27
C ARG A 69 9.73 -5.20 8.27
N PHE A 70 8.70 -4.73 7.57
CA PHE A 70 8.85 -3.62 6.63
C PHE A 70 9.23 -2.29 7.29
N ASP A 71 8.97 -2.11 8.59
CA ASP A 71 9.39 -0.91 9.34
C ASP A 71 10.93 -0.78 9.40
N ARG A 72 11.70 -1.85 9.14
CA ARG A 72 13.17 -1.85 9.14
C ARG A 72 13.80 -1.80 7.75
N VAL A 73 12.99 -1.84 6.70
CA VAL A 73 13.50 -1.93 5.32
C VAL A 73 14.27 -0.68 4.94
N VAL A 74 13.77 0.51 5.31
CA VAL A 74 14.46 1.77 4.99
C VAL A 74 15.83 1.81 5.64
N GLU A 75 15.91 1.60 6.96
CA GLU A 75 17.16 1.56 7.74
C GLU A 75 18.16 0.50 7.23
N GLY A 76 17.67 -0.68 6.86
CA GLY A 76 18.52 -1.77 6.38
C GLY A 76 18.92 -1.67 4.91
N SER A 77 18.45 -0.64 4.18
CA SER A 77 18.73 -0.48 2.75
C SER A 77 20.11 0.14 2.52
N THR A 78 20.88 -0.46 1.61
CA THR A 78 22.24 0.01 1.31
C THR A 78 22.52 0.03 -0.18
N ARG A 79 23.41 0.91 -0.62
CA ARG A 79 23.88 0.96 -2.01
C ARG A 79 24.99 -0.05 -2.20
N ALA A 80 24.73 -1.10 -2.98
CA ALA A 80 25.68 -2.19 -3.21
C ALA A 80 26.66 -1.90 -4.36
N ALA A 81 26.20 -1.19 -5.39
CA ALA A 81 27.01 -0.74 -6.54
C ALA A 81 26.31 0.47 -7.21
N PRO A 82 26.92 1.10 -8.24
CA PRO A 82 26.19 2.06 -9.06
C PRO A 82 24.87 1.47 -9.56
N ASP A 83 23.77 2.19 -9.29
CA ASP A 83 22.39 1.82 -9.62
C ASP A 83 21.92 0.44 -9.11
N ARG A 84 22.61 -0.10 -8.10
CA ARG A 84 22.25 -1.37 -7.47
C ARG A 84 22.07 -1.19 -5.97
N TYR A 85 20.88 -1.53 -5.50
CA TYR A 85 20.47 -1.38 -4.11
C TYR A 85 20.22 -2.75 -3.48
N HIS A 86 20.62 -2.91 -2.24
CA HIS A 86 20.19 -4.01 -1.39
C HIS A 86 19.03 -3.51 -0.53
N ILE A 87 17.85 -4.11 -0.73
CA ILE A 87 16.63 -3.80 0.01
C ILE A 87 16.25 -5.04 0.82
N PRO A 88 16.24 -4.99 2.16
CA PRO A 88 15.80 -6.11 2.98
C PRO A 88 14.36 -6.52 2.66
N GLU A 89 14.02 -7.79 2.89
CA GLU A 89 12.67 -8.33 2.69
C GLU A 89 12.10 -8.23 1.26
N ALA A 90 12.85 -7.71 0.29
CA ALA A 90 12.54 -7.79 -1.13
C ALA A 90 12.76 -9.24 -1.60
N ARG A 91 11.67 -9.99 -1.79
CA ARG A 91 11.66 -11.34 -2.37
C ARG A 91 11.17 -11.31 -3.81
#